data_AF-A0A510TM02-F1
#
_entry.id   AF-A0A510TM02-F1
#
_cell.length_a   1.000
_cell.length_b   1.000
_cell.length_c   1.000
_cell.angle_alpha   90.00
_cell.angle_beta   90.00
_cell.angle_gamma   90.00
#
_symmetry.space_group_name_H-M   'P 1'
#
loop_
_entity.id
_entity.type
_entity.pdbx_description
1 polymer ?
#
loop_
_entity_poly.entity_id
_entity_poly.type
_entity_poly.pdbx_seq_one_letter_code
_entity_poly.pdbx_strand_id
1 'polypeptide(L)'
;MRPLTEQDIRSSFINCSKGEAKRLAVPRDLGERPWDDLDFLGWRDPGAPDRSYLVAEREDGPVGVALRFPASRRGFLHRSLCSVCLTTHPGGGVSLMTARKAGPAGREGNSVGVYMCTDLACSLYVRGKKAPQSGGRFEESLSLEEQIARTTGNLNAFLDKIRA
;
A
#
# COMPACT_ATOMS: atom_id res chain seq x y z
N MET A 1 -9.35 5.46 -9.33
CA MET A 1 -8.00 5.63 -9.93
C MET A 1 -8.09 5.21 -11.40
N ARG A 2 -7.33 5.83 -12.31
CA ARG A 2 -7.34 5.37 -13.71
C ARG A 2 -6.75 3.95 -13.84
N PRO A 3 -7.24 3.10 -14.75
CA PRO A 3 -6.56 1.86 -15.09
C PRO A 3 -5.11 2.08 -15.53
N LEU A 4 -4.19 1.31 -14.96
CA LEU A 4 -2.76 1.35 -15.31
C LEU A 4 -2.37 0.14 -16.15
N THR A 5 -1.50 0.38 -17.13
CA THR A 5 -0.82 -0.68 -17.88
C THR A 5 0.37 -1.24 -17.08
N GLU A 6 0.87 -2.40 -17.48
CA GLU A 6 2.12 -2.93 -16.94
C GLU A 6 3.30 -1.96 -17.15
N GLN A 7 3.32 -1.24 -18.27
CA GLN A 7 4.33 -0.23 -18.57
C GLN A 7 4.25 0.97 -17.61
N ASP A 8 3.05 1.51 -17.37
CA ASP A 8 2.82 2.57 -16.38
C ASP A 8 3.39 2.14 -15.02
N ILE A 9 3.01 0.94 -14.56
CA ILE A 9 3.43 0.38 -13.28
C ILE A 9 4.96 0.29 -13.19
N ARG A 10 5.62 -0.37 -14.16
CA ARG A 10 7.08 -0.58 -14.10
C ARG A 10 7.88 0.72 -14.15
N SER A 11 7.39 1.72 -14.87
CA SER A 11 8.07 3.02 -14.98
C SER A 11 7.91 3.91 -13.75
N SER A 12 6.93 3.63 -12.88
CA SER A 12 6.56 4.48 -11.74
C SER A 12 7.47 4.34 -10.50
N PHE A 13 8.31 3.30 -10.41
CA PHE A 13 8.99 2.95 -9.16
C PHE A 13 10.13 3.92 -8.79
N ILE A 14 10.03 4.52 -7.60
CA ILE A 14 10.99 5.55 -7.14
C ILE A 14 12.06 5.04 -6.17
N ASN A 15 11.83 3.90 -5.52
CA ASN A 15 12.69 3.42 -4.42
C ASN A 15 13.36 2.06 -4.69
N CYS A 16 13.37 1.61 -5.94
CA CYS A 16 14.13 0.46 -6.39
C CYS A 16 14.84 0.76 -7.71
N SER A 17 15.77 -0.10 -8.10
CA SER A 17 16.46 0.03 -9.38
C SER A 17 15.54 -0.31 -10.55
N LYS A 18 15.87 0.20 -11.75
CA LYS A 18 15.16 -0.16 -12.99
C LYS A 18 15.12 -1.68 -13.22
N GLY A 19 16.17 -2.40 -12.85
CA GLY A 19 16.23 -3.86 -12.97
C GLY A 19 15.35 -4.61 -11.97
N GLU A 20 15.14 -4.05 -10.77
CA GLU A 20 14.14 -4.56 -9.82
C GLU A 20 12.72 -4.29 -10.32
N ALA A 21 12.45 -3.06 -10.80
CA ALA A 21 11.14 -2.69 -11.37
C ALA A 21 10.74 -3.55 -12.58
N LYS A 22 11.71 -3.92 -13.43
CA LYS A 22 11.48 -4.84 -14.57
C LYS A 22 11.15 -6.28 -14.16
N ARG A 23 11.53 -6.70 -12.96
CA ARG A 23 11.33 -8.09 -12.47
C ARG A 23 10.15 -8.22 -11.51
N LEU A 24 9.43 -7.14 -11.25
CA LEU A 24 8.20 -7.18 -10.46
C LEU A 24 7.24 -8.21 -11.06
N ALA A 25 6.70 -9.07 -10.20
CA ALA A 25 5.56 -9.92 -10.52
C ALA A 25 4.29 -9.05 -10.55
N VAL A 26 4.10 -8.31 -11.65
CA VAL A 26 2.90 -7.47 -11.86
C VAL A 26 1.67 -8.38 -11.91
N PRO A 27 0.54 -7.99 -11.29
CA PRO A 27 -0.67 -8.80 -11.33
C PRO A 27 -1.11 -9.08 -12.77
N ARG A 28 -1.49 -10.32 -13.08
CA ARG A 28 -1.94 -10.70 -14.43
C ARG A 28 -3.38 -10.29 -14.74
N ASP A 29 -4.12 -9.90 -13.70
CA ASP A 29 -5.53 -9.59 -13.68
C ASP A 29 -5.79 -8.06 -13.69
N LEU A 30 -4.87 -7.25 -14.22
CA LEU A 30 -5.03 -5.78 -14.25
C LEU A 30 -6.35 -5.34 -14.91
N GLY A 31 -6.82 -6.06 -15.93
CA GLY A 31 -8.09 -5.77 -16.61
C GLY A 31 -9.34 -6.04 -15.76
N GLU A 32 -9.21 -6.82 -14.68
CA GLU A 32 -10.32 -7.23 -13.81
C GLU A 32 -10.31 -6.48 -12.47
N ARG A 33 -9.30 -5.63 -12.22
CA ARG A 33 -9.21 -4.86 -10.98
C ARG A 33 -10.35 -3.83 -10.90
N PRO A 34 -10.91 -3.60 -9.70
CA PRO A 34 -11.98 -2.62 -9.51
C PRO A 34 -11.43 -1.19 -9.46
N TRP A 35 -10.87 -0.70 -10.57
CA TRP A 35 -10.12 0.57 -10.64
C TRP A 35 -10.87 1.79 -10.10
N ASP A 36 -12.19 1.83 -10.28
CA ASP A 36 -13.06 2.89 -9.76
C ASP A 36 -13.11 2.93 -8.22
N ASP A 37 -12.79 1.81 -7.58
CA ASP A 37 -12.76 1.67 -6.11
C ASP A 37 -11.35 1.73 -5.52
N LEU A 38 -10.34 1.93 -6.36
CA LEU A 38 -8.95 2.03 -5.93
C LEU A 38 -8.50 3.49 -5.85
N ASP A 39 -7.78 3.80 -4.78
CA ASP A 39 -6.96 5.01 -4.65
C ASP A 39 -5.48 4.70 -4.92
N PHE A 40 -5.12 3.42 -4.80
CA PHE A 40 -3.83 2.87 -5.19
C PHE A 40 -4.00 1.39 -5.55
N LEU A 41 -3.13 0.88 -6.41
CA LEU A 41 -2.97 -0.54 -6.67
C LEU A 41 -1.93 -1.12 -5.70
N GLY A 42 -2.32 -2.13 -4.92
CA GLY A 42 -1.40 -2.85 -4.02
C GLY A 42 -1.40 -4.35 -4.28
N TRP A 43 -0.21 -4.98 -4.24
CA TRP A 43 -0.09 -6.43 -4.35
C TRP A 43 1.15 -6.96 -3.62
N ARG A 44 1.15 -8.26 -3.34
CA ARG A 44 2.31 -8.98 -2.76
C ARG A 44 3.03 -9.76 -3.84
N ASP A 45 4.34 -9.91 -3.68
CA ASP A 45 5.13 -10.75 -4.57
C ASP A 45 4.87 -12.23 -4.25
N PRO A 46 4.40 -13.05 -5.21
CA PRO A 46 4.16 -14.48 -4.98
C PRO A 46 5.47 -15.27 -4.79
N GLY A 47 6.60 -14.79 -5.32
CA GLY A 47 7.93 -15.40 -5.19
C GLY A 47 8.76 -14.84 -4.03
N ALA A 48 8.35 -13.74 -3.41
CA ALA A 48 9.01 -13.13 -2.26
C ALA A 48 7.98 -12.70 -1.20
N PRO A 49 7.61 -13.58 -0.25
CA PRO A 49 6.53 -13.34 0.70
C PRO A 49 6.69 -12.13 1.63
N ASP A 50 7.92 -11.66 1.80
CA ASP A 50 8.28 -10.47 2.57
C ASP A 50 8.18 -9.17 1.76
N ARG A 51 7.87 -9.26 0.47
CA ARG A 51 7.83 -8.14 -0.48
C ARG A 51 6.42 -7.83 -0.93
N SER A 52 6.13 -6.54 -0.98
CA SER A 52 4.90 -6.01 -1.54
C SER A 52 5.16 -4.73 -2.29
N TYR A 53 4.17 -4.33 -3.08
CA TYR A 53 4.28 -3.23 -4.00
C TYR A 53 3.00 -2.41 -3.95
N LEU A 54 3.16 -1.10 -4.09
CA LEU A 54 2.06 -0.14 -4.13
C LEU A 54 2.32 0.85 -5.25
N VAL A 55 1.29 1.16 -6.05
CA VAL A 55 1.32 2.24 -7.04
C VAL A 55 0.12 3.14 -6.79
N ALA A 56 0.38 4.42 -6.51
CA ALA A 56 -0.66 5.43 -6.31
C ALA A 56 -0.61 6.47 -7.44
N GLU A 57 -1.77 7.03 -7.79
CA GLU A 57 -1.87 8.16 -8.72
C GLU A 57 -1.54 9.45 -7.97
N ARG A 58 -0.68 10.29 -8.56
CA ARG A 58 -0.26 11.59 -8.04
C ARG A 58 -0.38 12.63 -9.15
N GLU A 59 -0.27 13.91 -8.81
CA GLU A 59 -0.35 15.03 -9.77
C GLU A 59 0.63 14.88 -10.94
N ASP A 60 1.87 14.44 -10.66
CA ASP A 60 2.93 14.23 -11.68
C ASP A 60 2.87 12.85 -12.36
N GLY A 61 1.80 12.07 -12.13
CA GLY A 61 1.63 10.71 -12.64
C GLY A 61 1.82 9.60 -11.59
N PRO A 62 1.82 8.32 -12.00
CA PRO A 62 1.85 7.20 -11.07
C PRO A 62 3.17 7.12 -10.32
N VAL A 63 3.10 6.80 -9.03
CA VAL A 63 4.26 6.61 -8.14
C VAL A 63 4.20 5.21 -7.53
N GLY A 64 5.18 4.41 -7.90
CA GLY A 64 5.38 3.05 -7.41
C GLY A 64 6.39 2.98 -6.29
N VAL A 65 6.12 2.16 -5.28
CA VAL A 65 7.05 1.88 -4.19
C VAL A 65 7.10 0.39 -3.89
N ALA A 66 8.31 -0.11 -3.66
CA ALA A 66 8.57 -1.42 -3.11
C ALA A 66 8.62 -1.34 -1.58
N LEU A 67 7.91 -2.28 -0.95
CA LEU A 67 7.75 -2.39 0.48
C LEU A 67 8.26 -3.76 0.94
N ARG A 68 8.80 -3.79 2.16
CA ARG A 68 9.15 -5.03 2.85
C ARG A 68 8.41 -5.11 4.17
N PHE A 69 8.06 -6.31 4.61
CA PHE A 69 7.48 -6.52 5.93
C PHE A 69 7.90 -7.88 6.49
N PRO A 70 7.99 -8.03 7.83
CA PRO A 70 8.37 -9.30 8.42
C PRO A 70 7.30 -10.35 8.12
N ALA A 71 7.75 -11.57 7.80
CA ALA A 71 6.86 -12.73 7.63
C ALA A 71 6.18 -13.16 8.95
N SER A 72 6.57 -12.59 10.09
CA SER A 72 6.10 -13.00 11.40
C SER A 72 4.63 -12.66 11.61
N ARG A 73 3.85 -13.69 11.97
CA ARG A 73 2.46 -13.54 12.34
C ARG A 73 2.39 -13.23 13.84
N ARG A 74 1.82 -12.08 14.18
CA ARG A 74 1.43 -11.79 15.57
C ARG A 74 0.31 -12.74 15.97
N GLY A 75 0.25 -13.08 17.26
CA GLY A 75 -0.77 -13.98 17.79
C GLY A 75 -2.20 -13.51 17.49
N PHE A 76 -3.13 -14.44 17.40
CA PHE A 76 -4.53 -14.19 16.99
C PHE A 76 -5.25 -13.11 17.81
N LEU A 77 -4.91 -12.99 19.10
CA LEU A 77 -5.50 -11.99 20.01
C LEU A 77 -4.98 -10.56 19.78
N HIS A 78 -3.88 -10.39 19.05
CA HIS A 78 -3.32 -9.07 18.77
C HIS A 78 -4.24 -8.31 17.82
N ARG A 79 -4.52 -7.03 18.10
CA ARG A 79 -5.22 -6.14 17.17
C ARG A 79 -4.32 -5.00 16.75
N SER A 80 -4.45 -4.56 15.52
CA SER A 80 -3.62 -3.48 14.97
C SER A 80 -4.42 -2.58 14.05
N LEU A 81 -4.15 -1.29 14.16
CA LEU A 81 -4.76 -0.25 13.36
C LEU A 81 -3.87 0.07 12.16
N CYS A 82 -4.44 0.07 10.96
CA CYS A 82 -3.73 0.56 9.78
C CYS A 82 -3.60 2.09 9.85
N SER A 83 -2.40 2.63 9.72
CA SER A 83 -2.14 4.07 9.71
C SER A 83 -2.66 4.79 8.46
N VAL A 84 -3.09 4.06 7.42
CA VAL A 84 -3.58 4.64 6.17
C VAL A 84 -5.11 4.72 6.17
N CYS A 85 -5.80 3.59 6.18
CA CYS A 85 -7.27 3.58 6.16
C CYS A 85 -7.91 3.60 7.56
N LEU A 86 -7.16 3.47 8.65
CA LEU A 86 -7.70 3.33 10.02
C LEU A 86 -8.62 2.12 10.22
N THR A 87 -8.49 1.08 9.39
CA THR A 87 -9.18 -0.20 9.63
C THR A 87 -8.41 -0.99 10.68
N THR A 88 -9.12 -1.53 11.68
CA THR A 88 -8.54 -2.42 12.67
C THR A 88 -8.59 -3.85 12.17
N HIS A 89 -7.47 -4.55 12.26
CA HIS A 89 -7.38 -5.97 11.92
C HIS A 89 -6.94 -6.81 13.12
N PRO A 90 -7.35 -8.08 13.20
CA PRO A 90 -6.82 -9.04 14.15
C PRO A 90 -5.53 -9.67 13.61
N GLY A 91 -4.72 -10.23 14.50
CA GLY A 91 -3.48 -10.93 14.21
C GLY A 91 -2.54 -10.15 13.29
N GLY A 92 -2.24 -10.75 12.14
CA GLY A 92 -1.33 -10.23 11.11
C GLY A 92 -2.01 -9.47 9.96
N GLY A 93 -3.24 -8.95 10.15
CA GLY A 93 -3.90 -8.15 9.11
C GLY A 93 -3.32 -6.75 8.89
N VAL A 94 -2.50 -6.27 9.83
CA VAL A 94 -1.67 -5.07 9.68
C VAL A 94 -0.23 -5.43 10.04
N SER A 95 0.72 -4.95 9.25
CA SER A 95 2.15 -5.12 9.52
C SER A 95 2.90 -3.80 9.40
N LEU A 96 4.04 -3.69 10.08
CA LEU A 96 4.99 -2.63 9.85
C LEU A 96 5.67 -2.90 8.50
N MET A 97 5.29 -2.13 7.50
CA MET A 97 5.93 -2.13 6.19
C MET A 97 7.04 -1.08 6.17
N THR A 98 8.18 -1.41 5.57
CA THR A 98 9.30 -0.49 5.39
C THR A 98 9.56 -0.27 3.91
N ALA A 99 9.79 0.99 3.55
CA ALA A 99 10.24 1.41 2.23
C ALA A 99 11.64 1.99 2.36
N ARG A 100 12.57 1.54 1.51
CA ARG A 100 13.81 2.30 1.29
C ARG A 100 13.45 3.71 0.82
N LYS A 101 14.14 4.75 1.28
CA LYS A 101 14.00 6.11 0.73
C LYS A 101 14.42 6.14 -0.74
N ALA A 102 13.95 7.13 -1.49
CA ALA A 102 14.39 7.35 -2.86
C ALA A 102 15.80 7.97 -2.88
N GLY A 103 16.47 7.89 -4.03
CA GLY A 103 17.71 8.64 -4.25
C GLY A 103 18.91 8.23 -3.37
N PRO A 104 19.84 9.17 -3.09
CA PRO A 104 21.06 8.91 -2.32
C PRO A 104 20.79 8.34 -0.92
N ALA A 105 19.84 8.92 -0.17
CA ALA A 105 19.51 8.47 1.17
C ALA A 105 19.12 6.99 1.21
N GLY A 106 18.38 6.53 0.20
CA GLY A 106 18.05 5.11 0.06
C GLY A 106 19.25 4.21 -0.21
N ARG A 107 20.22 4.69 -0.99
CA ARG A 107 21.47 3.94 -1.28
C ARG A 107 22.35 3.80 -0.05
N GLU A 108 22.26 4.75 0.89
CA GLU A 108 22.90 4.69 2.21
C GLU A 108 22.15 3.80 3.21
N GLY A 109 21.02 3.20 2.79
CA GLY A 109 20.26 2.26 3.62
C GLY A 109 19.12 2.90 4.43
N ASN A 110 18.86 4.20 4.28
CA ASN A 110 17.77 4.85 4.99
C ASN A 110 16.40 4.35 4.51
N SER A 111 15.50 4.13 5.46
CA SER A 111 14.14 3.63 5.21
C SER A 111 13.12 4.33 6.09
N VAL A 112 11.86 4.28 5.67
CA VAL A 112 10.71 4.82 6.40
C VAL A 112 9.66 3.73 6.57
N GLY A 113 9.01 3.72 7.72
CA GLY A 113 8.02 2.71 8.10
C GLY A 113 6.58 3.23 8.08
N VAL A 114 5.63 2.33 7.83
CA VAL A 114 4.19 2.57 7.96
C VAL A 114 3.48 1.30 8.43
N TYR A 115 2.53 1.40 9.35
CA TYR A 115 1.64 0.27 9.66
C TYR A 115 0.51 0.22 8.63
N MET A 116 0.50 -0.81 7.79
CA MET A 116 -0.43 -0.91 6.66
C MET A 116 -1.09 -2.29 6.59
N CYS A 117 -2.31 -2.34 6.05
CA CYS A 117 -3.02 -3.60 5.79
C CYS A 117 -2.14 -4.54 4.97
N THR A 118 -1.97 -5.78 5.41
CA THR A 118 -1.04 -6.74 4.78
C THR A 118 -1.49 -7.23 3.42
N ASP A 119 -2.78 -7.09 3.11
CA ASP A 119 -3.35 -7.35 1.79
C ASP A 119 -3.40 -6.11 0.88
N LEU A 120 -2.96 -4.95 1.38
CA LEU A 120 -2.95 -3.67 0.68
C LEU A 120 -4.33 -3.24 0.13
N ALA A 121 -5.43 -3.72 0.70
CA ALA A 121 -6.78 -3.44 0.22
C ALA A 121 -7.44 -2.22 0.89
N CYS A 122 -6.64 -1.25 1.36
CA CYS A 122 -7.10 -0.10 2.15
C CYS A 122 -8.25 0.67 1.48
N SER A 123 -8.20 0.87 0.16
CA SER A 123 -9.24 1.54 -0.62
C SER A 123 -10.58 0.80 -0.59
N LEU A 124 -10.56 -0.53 -0.53
CA LEU A 124 -11.78 -1.35 -0.44
C LEU A 124 -12.33 -1.36 0.99
N TYR A 125 -11.46 -1.36 2.00
CA TYR A 125 -11.88 -1.27 3.40
C TYR A 125 -12.56 0.06 3.72
N VAL A 126 -11.97 1.20 3.30
CA VAL A 126 -12.57 2.53 3.57
C VAL A 126 -13.94 2.69 2.90
N ARG A 127 -14.16 2.06 1.75
CA ARG A 127 -15.45 2.04 1.03
C ARG A 127 -16.44 0.99 1.55
N GLY A 128 -16.07 0.19 2.55
CA GLY A 128 -16.91 -0.92 3.03
C GLY A 128 -17.10 -2.06 2.02
N LYS A 129 -16.37 -2.05 0.89
CA LYS A 129 -16.42 -3.09 -0.16
C LYS A 129 -15.66 -4.35 0.23
N LYS A 130 -14.88 -4.29 1.31
CA LYS A 130 -14.22 -5.43 1.94
C LYS A 130 -14.34 -5.31 3.45
N ALA A 131 -14.61 -6.43 4.12
CA ALA A 131 -14.66 -6.53 5.58
C ALA A 131 -13.41 -7.27 6.12
N PRO A 132 -12.81 -6.82 7.23
CA PRO A 132 -11.75 -7.58 7.89
C PRO A 132 -12.33 -8.85 8.54
N GLN A 133 -11.48 -9.87 8.77
CA GLN A 133 -11.92 -11.16 9.33
C GLN A 133 -12.57 -11.07 10.73
N SER A 134 -12.12 -10.12 11.56
CA SER A 134 -12.72 -9.82 12.87
C SER A 134 -12.28 -8.43 13.33
N GLY A 135 -13.15 -7.71 14.03
CA GLY A 135 -13.00 -6.26 14.17
C GLY A 135 -13.56 -5.53 12.95
N GLY A 136 -13.34 -4.23 12.88
CA GLY A 136 -13.94 -3.39 11.85
C GLY A 136 -13.34 -2.00 11.82
N ARG A 137 -13.97 -1.15 11.02
CA ARG A 137 -13.79 0.29 11.14
C ARG A 137 -14.61 0.79 12.33
N PHE A 138 -14.15 1.87 12.94
CA PHE A 138 -14.97 2.61 13.89
C PHE A 138 -16.14 3.24 13.14
N GLU A 139 -17.24 3.49 13.85
CA GLU A 139 -18.24 4.41 13.34
C GLU A 139 -17.63 5.81 13.35
N GLU A 140 -17.64 6.45 12.19
CA GLU A 140 -17.01 7.75 11.98
C GLU A 140 -18.09 8.77 11.65
N SER A 141 -17.97 9.97 12.21
CA SER A 141 -18.81 11.11 11.84
C SER A 141 -18.46 11.68 10.46
N LEU A 142 -17.33 11.26 9.89
CA LEU A 142 -16.89 11.65 8.55
C LEU A 142 -17.71 10.93 7.48
N SER A 143 -18.11 11.69 6.46
CA SER A 143 -18.63 11.13 5.21
C SER A 143 -17.61 10.19 4.55
N LEU A 144 -18.08 9.33 3.66
CA LEU A 144 -17.20 8.44 2.91
C LEU A 144 -16.14 9.22 2.12
N GLU A 145 -16.50 10.35 1.53
CA GLU A 145 -15.58 11.21 0.78
C GLU A 145 -14.45 11.73 1.68
N GLU A 146 -14.78 12.24 2.86
CA GLU A 146 -13.79 12.70 3.84
C GLU A 146 -12.88 11.57 4.35
N GLN A 147 -13.44 10.37 4.55
CA GLN A 147 -12.65 9.19 4.92
C GLN A 147 -11.68 8.78 3.80
N ILE A 148 -12.11 8.84 2.54
CA ILE A 148 -11.26 8.59 1.37
C ILE A 148 -10.16 9.66 1.29
N ALA A 149 -10.51 10.95 1.41
CA ALA A 149 -9.56 12.06 1.38
C ALA A 149 -8.49 11.94 2.48
N ARG A 150 -8.88 11.56 3.70
CA ARG A 150 -7.92 11.26 4.77
C ARG A 150 -7.03 10.07 4.41
N THR A 151 -7.61 8.99 3.86
CA THR A 151 -6.87 7.77 3.50
C THR A 151 -5.81 8.08 2.44
N THR A 152 -6.16 8.84 1.40
CA THR A 152 -5.22 9.27 0.36
C THR A 152 -4.20 10.27 0.90
N GLY A 153 -4.60 11.20 1.78
CA GLY A 153 -3.70 12.11 2.48
C GLY A 153 -2.64 11.40 3.31
N ASN A 154 -3.04 10.39 4.10
CA ASN A 154 -2.14 9.56 4.89
C ASN A 154 -1.14 8.79 4.02
N LEU A 155 -1.62 8.22 2.90
CA LEU A 155 -0.75 7.53 1.94
C LEU A 155 0.23 8.51 1.30
N ASN A 156 -0.24 9.68 0.89
CA ASN A 156 0.57 10.71 0.26
C ASN A 156 1.69 11.20 1.19
N ALA A 157 1.38 11.45 2.47
CA ALA A 157 2.37 11.84 3.45
C ALA A 157 3.45 10.75 3.66
N PHE A 158 3.10 9.46 3.53
CA PHE A 158 4.07 8.38 3.55
C PHE A 158 4.95 8.36 2.30
N LEU A 159 4.37 8.55 1.10
CA LEU A 159 5.12 8.65 -0.16
C LEU A 159 6.08 9.85 -0.16
N ASP A 160 5.69 10.97 0.45
CA ASP A 160 6.54 12.15 0.57
C ASP A 160 7.76 11.88 1.45
N LYS A 161 7.60 11.13 2.55
CA LYS A 161 8.71 10.70 3.41
C LYS A 161 9.71 9.78 2.69
N ILE A 162 9.24 9.00 1.72
CA ILE A 162 10.11 8.18 0.86
C ILE A 162 10.92 9.08 -0.08
N ARG A 163 10.34 10.17 -0.59
CA ARG A 163 10.99 11.09 -1.53
C ARG A 163 11.95 12.09 -0.88
N ALA A 164 11.63 12.54 0.34
CA ALA A 164 12.52 13.37 1.18
C ALA A 164 13.86 12.67 1.42
#